data_AF-W2TWP6-F1
#
_entry.id   AF-W2TWP6-F1
#
_cell.length_a   1.000
_cell.length_b   1.000
_cell.length_c   1.000
_cell.angle_alpha   90.00
_cell.angle_beta   90.00
_cell.angle_gamma   90.00
#
_symmetry.space_group_name_H-M   'P 1'
#
loop_
_entity.id
_entity.type
_entity.pdbx_description
1 polymer ?
#
loop_
_entity_poly.entity_id
_entity_poly.type
_entity_poly.pdbx_seq_one_letter_code
_entity_poly.pdbx_strand_id
1 'polypeptide(L)'
;MFENGLISTTLTIKCQRHGNVQEIEDPREFAEKSPEGGCQDICGASLPCGHSCPRRCHPFDDHLTYICLQSCLKRCKENRYRHTCQRLCSEECGACMRVVSVTLDCGHLTNVVCSALSTAVCGERCEKMLKCGHQCSNGCGKPCANVCREVWCFICCTCF
;
A
#
# COMPACT_ATOMS: atom_id res chain seq x y z
N MET A 1 0.39 68.24 -28.89
CA MET A 1 0.31 67.48 -27.63
C MET A 1 0.28 66.02 -28.01
N PHE A 2 1.45 65.38 -28.09
CA PHE A 2 1.53 63.94 -28.34
C PHE A 2 1.41 63.28 -26.96
N GLU A 3 0.22 62.79 -26.62
CA GLU A 3 0.08 61.89 -25.48
C GLU A 3 0.79 60.60 -25.85
N ASN A 4 1.90 60.33 -25.16
CA ASN A 4 2.77 59.21 -25.43
C ASN A 4 1.99 57.90 -25.22
N GLY A 5 1.54 57.29 -26.32
CA GLY A 5 1.00 55.94 -26.41
C GLY A 5 2.08 54.90 -26.10
N LEU A 6 2.55 54.88 -24.86
CA LEU A 6 3.49 53.89 -24.36
C LEU A 6 2.72 52.59 -24.16
N ILE A 7 2.97 51.63 -25.05
CA ILE A 7 2.62 50.23 -24.80
C ILE A 7 3.50 49.81 -23.61
N SER A 8 2.87 49.40 -22.50
CA SER A 8 3.58 48.87 -21.33
C SER A 8 4.60 47.82 -21.77
N THR A 9 5.84 47.94 -21.29
CA THR A 9 6.90 46.91 -21.51
C THR A 9 6.63 45.63 -20.74
N THR A 10 5.66 45.68 -19.83
CA THR A 10 5.29 44.59 -18.93
C THR A 10 3.90 44.08 -19.32
N LEU A 11 3.81 42.78 -19.57
CA LEU A 11 2.56 42.06 -19.83
C LEU A 11 2.06 41.42 -18.54
N THR A 12 0.91 41.88 -18.05
CA THR A 12 0.25 41.27 -16.90
C THR A 12 -0.58 40.06 -17.34
N ILE A 13 -0.30 38.88 -16.79
CA ILE A 13 -1.06 37.66 -17.00
C ILE A 13 -1.81 37.27 -15.73
N LYS A 14 -3.02 36.73 -15.89
CA LYS A 14 -3.85 36.21 -14.79
C LYS A 14 -4.24 34.76 -15.06
N CYS A 15 -3.96 33.89 -14.10
CA CYS A 15 -4.43 32.51 -14.16
C CYS A 15 -5.95 32.46 -14.01
N GLN A 16 -6.63 31.81 -14.96
CA GLN A 16 -8.10 31.69 -14.93
C GLN A 16 -8.60 30.79 -13.79
N ARG A 17 -7.80 29.82 -13.35
CA ARG A 17 -8.20 28.86 -12.31
C ARG A 17 -7.94 29.36 -10.88
N HIS A 18 -6.72 29.80 -10.60
CA HIS A 18 -6.31 30.21 -9.25
C HIS A 18 -6.38 31.72 -9.02
N GLY A 19 -6.53 32.52 -10.08
CA GLY A 19 -6.59 33.98 -9.99
C GLY A 19 -5.23 34.67 -9.83
N ASN A 20 -4.13 33.91 -9.76
CA ASN A 20 -2.77 34.43 -9.62
C ASN A 20 -2.44 35.41 -10.74
N VAL A 21 -1.91 36.56 -10.35
CA VAL A 21 -1.48 37.61 -11.28
C VAL A 21 0.05 37.63 -11.30
N GLN A 22 0.62 37.68 -12.51
CA GLN A 22 2.06 37.79 -12.72
C GLN A 22 2.33 38.83 -13.80
N GLU A 23 3.50 39.43 -13.71
CA GLU A 23 4.00 40.40 -14.67
C GLU A 23 5.17 39.78 -15.43
N ILE A 24 5.20 39.95 -16.75
CA ILE A 24 6.24 39.42 -17.63
C ILE A 24 6.82 40.58 -18.44
N GLU A 25 8.12 40.81 -18.32
CA GLU A 25 8.83 41.83 -19.09
C GLU A 25 9.59 41.19 -20.26
N ASP A 26 10.14 40.00 -20.06
CA ASP A 26 10.85 39.23 -21.07
C ASP A 26 10.07 37.97 -21.49
N PRO A 27 9.86 37.71 -22.79
CA PRO A 27 9.17 36.51 -23.27
C PRO A 27 9.75 35.17 -22.77
N ARG A 28 11.03 35.12 -22.40
CA ARG A 28 11.67 33.93 -21.83
C ARG A 28 11.10 33.55 -20.46
N GLU A 29 10.58 34.52 -19.71
CA GLU A 29 9.98 34.30 -18.38
C GLU A 29 8.70 33.45 -18.44
N PHE A 30 8.04 33.36 -19.60
CA PHE A 30 6.88 32.47 -19.76
C PHE A 30 7.22 31.01 -19.46
N ALA A 31 8.42 30.56 -19.83
CA ALA A 31 8.88 29.20 -19.56
C ALA A 31 9.03 28.90 -18.06
N GLU A 32 9.29 29.93 -17.25
CA GLU A 32 9.45 29.78 -15.80
C GLU A 32 8.13 30.02 -15.07
N LYS A 33 7.44 31.12 -15.40
CA LYS A 33 6.22 31.59 -14.71
C LYS A 33 4.96 30.84 -15.14
N SER A 34 4.93 30.32 -16.36
CA SER A 34 3.79 29.59 -16.93
C SER A 34 4.21 28.42 -17.85
N PRO A 35 5.05 27.46 -17.37
CA PRO A 35 5.65 26.40 -18.19
C PRO A 35 4.62 25.52 -18.91
N GLU A 36 3.50 25.23 -18.26
CA GLU A 36 2.41 24.38 -18.81
C GLU A 36 1.21 25.22 -19.27
N GLY A 37 1.35 26.55 -19.38
CA GLY A 37 0.25 27.47 -19.74
C GLY A 37 -0.70 27.83 -18.57
N GLY A 38 -0.46 27.31 -17.37
CA GLY A 38 -1.11 27.75 -16.13
C GLY A 38 -0.08 28.29 -15.12
N CYS A 39 -0.55 28.81 -13.99
CA CYS A 39 0.35 29.36 -12.97
C CYS A 39 1.15 28.27 -12.25
N GLN A 40 2.12 28.71 -11.44
CA GLN A 40 2.97 27.83 -10.64
C GLN A 40 2.29 27.17 -9.44
N ASP A 41 1.01 27.41 -9.13
CA ASP A 41 0.35 26.68 -8.05
C ASP A 41 0.05 25.23 -8.43
N ILE A 42 -0.08 24.36 -7.43
CA ILE A 42 -0.49 22.97 -7.64
C ILE A 42 -1.93 22.94 -8.14
N CYS A 43 -2.17 22.14 -9.18
CA CYS A 43 -3.47 21.95 -9.81
C CYS A 43 -4.54 21.52 -8.80
N GLY A 44 -4.25 20.50 -7.98
CA GLY A 44 -5.10 20.07 -6.87
C GLY A 44 -6.43 19.40 -7.28
N ALA A 45 -6.78 19.39 -8.56
CA ALA A 45 -8.01 18.80 -9.08
C ALA A 45 -8.12 17.32 -8.72
N SER A 46 -9.34 16.83 -8.46
CA SER A 46 -9.58 15.44 -8.13
C SER A 46 -9.40 14.53 -9.35
N LEU A 47 -8.48 13.57 -9.24
CA LEU A 47 -8.26 12.53 -10.23
C LEU A 47 -9.33 11.43 -10.10
N PRO A 48 -9.59 10.64 -11.16
CA PRO A 48 -10.53 9.52 -11.10
C PRO A 48 -10.20 8.47 -10.04
N CYS A 49 -8.92 8.33 -9.69
CA CYS A 49 -8.47 7.43 -8.64
C CYS A 49 -8.70 7.95 -7.21
N GLY A 50 -9.23 9.17 -7.07
CA GLY A 50 -9.50 9.83 -5.79
C GLY A 50 -8.34 10.66 -5.22
N HIS A 51 -7.14 10.61 -5.82
CA HIS A 51 -6.03 11.47 -5.44
C HIS A 51 -6.21 12.89 -6.00
N SER A 52 -5.54 13.86 -5.39
CA SER A 52 -5.39 15.20 -5.97
C SER A 52 -4.29 15.21 -7.02
N CYS A 53 -4.49 15.97 -8.11
CA CYS A 53 -3.51 16.15 -9.18
C CYS A 53 -2.27 16.89 -8.62
N PRO A 54 -1.07 16.27 -8.65
CA PRO A 54 0.12 16.87 -8.06
C PRO A 54 0.86 17.79 -9.04
N ARG A 55 0.41 17.90 -10.30
CA ARG A 55 1.03 18.77 -11.32
C ARG A 55 0.78 20.24 -11.00
N ARG A 56 1.57 21.10 -11.63
CA ARG A 56 1.31 22.54 -11.66
C ARG A 56 0.00 22.82 -12.41
N CYS A 57 -0.56 24.00 -12.19
CA CYS A 57 -1.77 24.42 -12.87
C CYS A 57 -1.55 24.34 -14.37
N HIS A 58 -2.48 23.71 -15.05
CA HIS A 58 -2.42 23.49 -16.49
C HIS A 58 -3.81 23.75 -17.09
N PRO A 59 -3.89 24.25 -18.33
CA PRO A 59 -5.14 24.59 -18.99
C PRO A 59 -5.79 23.37 -19.66
N PHE A 60 -5.01 22.35 -20.02
CA PHE A 60 -5.47 21.16 -20.73
C PHE A 60 -5.89 20.07 -19.76
N ASP A 61 -7.16 19.70 -19.76
CA ASP A 61 -7.67 18.66 -18.87
C ASP A 61 -7.27 17.24 -19.35
N ASP A 62 -6.11 16.76 -18.91
CA ASP A 62 -5.59 15.41 -19.15
C ASP A 62 -5.71 14.46 -17.94
N HIS A 63 -6.55 14.82 -16.95
CA HIS A 63 -6.67 14.07 -15.70
C HIS A 63 -7.22 12.64 -15.87
N LEU A 64 -7.91 12.36 -16.97
CA LEU A 64 -8.44 11.03 -17.29
C LEU A 64 -7.36 10.04 -17.72
N THR A 65 -6.30 10.51 -18.38
CA THR A 65 -5.19 9.69 -18.88
C THR A 65 -3.97 9.74 -17.97
N TYR A 66 -4.00 10.59 -16.94
CA TYR A 66 -2.91 10.74 -15.99
C TYR A 66 -2.66 9.46 -15.18
N ILE A 67 -1.41 8.97 -15.21
CA ILE A 67 -0.97 7.80 -14.45
C ILE A 67 -0.58 8.26 -13.04
N CYS A 68 -1.41 7.89 -12.05
CA CYS A 68 -1.19 8.28 -10.66
C CYS A 68 -0.10 7.42 -9.99
N LEU A 69 1.03 8.06 -9.66
CA LEU A 69 2.17 7.45 -8.95
C LEU A 69 2.15 7.72 -7.45
N GLN A 70 1.03 8.18 -6.89
CA GLN A 70 0.89 8.33 -5.44
C GLN A 70 0.66 6.97 -4.76
N SER A 71 0.90 6.90 -3.45
CA SER A 71 0.63 5.71 -2.66
C SER A 71 -0.84 5.33 -2.73
N CYS A 72 -1.16 4.06 -2.99
CA CYS A 72 -2.54 3.62 -3.10
C CYS A 72 -3.33 3.83 -1.78
N LEU A 73 -4.47 4.54 -1.86
CA LEU A 73 -5.36 4.79 -0.70
C LEU A 73 -6.21 3.57 -0.31
N LYS A 74 -6.17 2.50 -1.10
CA LYS A 74 -6.95 1.28 -0.84
C LYS A 74 -6.40 0.52 0.37
N ARG A 75 -7.27 -0.26 1.00
CA ARG A 75 -6.94 -1.09 2.17
C ARG A 75 -7.01 -2.57 1.81
N CYS A 76 -6.31 -3.41 2.57
CA CYS A 76 -6.39 -4.86 2.38
C CYS A 76 -7.80 -5.40 2.65
N LYS A 77 -8.12 -6.55 2.06
CA LYS A 77 -9.43 -7.22 2.23
C LYS A 77 -9.74 -7.56 3.69
N GLU A 78 -8.70 -7.88 4.45
CA GLU A 78 -8.82 -8.18 5.86
C GLU A 78 -9.00 -6.88 6.67
N ASN A 79 -10.27 -6.53 6.91
CA ASN A 79 -10.65 -5.29 7.56
C ASN A 79 -10.18 -5.21 9.02
N ARG A 80 -9.94 -6.33 9.71
CA ARG A 80 -9.55 -6.29 11.12
C ARG A 80 -8.19 -5.63 11.37
N TYR A 81 -7.26 -5.75 10.42
CA TYR A 81 -5.94 -5.12 10.51
C TYR A 81 -5.86 -3.75 9.84
N ARG A 82 -6.82 -3.45 8.96
CA ARG A 82 -6.94 -2.17 8.26
C ARG A 82 -5.64 -1.71 7.56
N HIS A 83 -4.81 -2.62 7.06
CA HIS A 83 -3.56 -2.27 6.41
C HIS A 83 -3.80 -1.47 5.14
N THR A 84 -3.00 -0.43 4.95
CA THR A 84 -2.95 0.32 3.69
C THR A 84 -2.17 -0.49 2.64
N CYS A 85 -2.60 -0.38 1.39
CA CYS A 85 -1.87 -0.93 0.26
C CYS A 85 -0.48 -0.29 0.19
N GLN A 86 0.55 -1.11 -0.05
CA GLN A 86 1.94 -0.65 -0.15
C GLN A 86 2.37 -0.36 -1.60
N ARG A 87 1.44 -0.49 -2.56
CA ARG A 87 1.67 -0.31 -3.98
C ARG A 87 1.32 1.11 -4.45
N LEU A 88 1.76 1.44 -5.66
CA LEU A 88 1.36 2.69 -6.31
C LEU A 88 -0.12 2.63 -6.71
N CYS A 89 -0.75 3.80 -6.85
CA CYS A 89 -2.16 3.90 -7.21
C CYS A 89 -2.45 3.33 -8.60
N SER A 90 -1.50 3.46 -9.53
CA SER A 90 -1.56 2.88 -10.87
C SER A 90 -1.39 1.37 -10.91
N GLU A 91 -0.93 0.75 -9.82
CA GLU A 91 -0.67 -0.68 -9.75
C GLU A 91 -1.87 -1.45 -9.19
N GLU A 92 -2.05 -2.68 -9.67
CA GLU A 92 -3.01 -3.60 -9.06
C GLU A 92 -2.56 -3.99 -7.64
N CYS A 93 -3.41 -3.74 -6.64
CA CYS A 93 -3.04 -3.88 -5.23
C CYS A 93 -2.59 -5.28 -4.83
N GLY A 94 -3.13 -6.33 -5.45
CA GLY A 94 -2.77 -7.71 -5.14
C GLY A 94 -3.09 -8.13 -3.71
N ALA A 95 -2.37 -9.15 -3.23
CA ALA A 95 -2.51 -9.71 -1.89
C ALA A 95 -1.75 -8.88 -0.83
N CYS A 96 -2.30 -8.81 0.38
CA CYS A 96 -1.64 -8.10 1.48
C CYS A 96 -0.51 -8.95 2.08
N MET A 97 0.72 -8.48 1.94
CA MET A 97 1.93 -9.18 2.39
C MET A 97 2.39 -8.82 3.81
N ARG A 98 1.61 -8.02 4.56
CA ARG A 98 1.95 -7.69 5.94
C ARG A 98 1.83 -8.91 6.84
N VAL A 99 2.79 -9.09 7.73
CA VAL A 99 2.79 -10.15 8.74
C VAL A 99 1.98 -9.70 9.95
N VAL A 100 1.15 -10.59 10.47
CA VAL A 100 0.32 -10.38 11.65
C VAL A 100 0.45 -11.57 12.59
N SER A 101 0.43 -11.32 13.90
CA SER A 101 0.42 -12.36 14.92
C SER A 101 -1.03 -12.75 15.22
N VAL A 102 -1.34 -14.04 15.13
CA VAL A 102 -2.68 -14.59 15.41
C VAL A 102 -2.58 -15.74 16.40
N THR A 103 -3.57 -15.85 17.27
CA THR A 103 -3.76 -17.04 18.11
C THR A 103 -4.62 -18.03 17.34
N LEU A 104 -4.13 -19.24 17.13
CA LEU A 104 -4.87 -20.32 16.48
C LEU A 104 -5.83 -20.99 17.46
N ASP A 105 -6.75 -21.81 16.95
CA ASP A 105 -7.71 -22.56 17.79
C ASP A 105 -7.04 -23.48 18.81
N CYS A 106 -5.80 -23.90 18.55
CA CYS A 106 -4.99 -24.66 19.50
C CYS A 106 -4.38 -23.81 20.63
N GLY A 107 -4.65 -22.50 20.68
CA GLY A 107 -4.15 -21.56 21.68
C GLY A 107 -2.75 -20.99 21.41
N HIS A 108 -2.05 -21.48 20.39
CA HIS A 108 -0.70 -21.02 20.08
C HIS A 108 -0.68 -19.76 19.21
N LEU A 109 0.25 -18.86 19.51
CA LEU A 109 0.51 -17.67 18.72
C LEU A 109 1.40 -18.02 17.52
N THR A 110 1.04 -17.54 16.33
CA THR A 110 1.85 -17.69 15.11
C THR A 110 1.87 -16.41 14.29
N ASN A 111 2.97 -16.18 13.57
CA ASN A 111 3.10 -15.07 12.64
C ASN A 111 2.75 -15.56 11.23
N VAL A 112 1.78 -14.89 10.61
CA VAL A 112 1.24 -15.30 9.31
C VAL A 112 1.07 -14.09 8.40
N VAL A 113 1.15 -14.31 7.10
CA VAL A 113 0.86 -13.28 6.11
C VAL A 113 -0.64 -12.98 6.15
N CYS A 114 -1.01 -11.70 6.16
CA CYS A 114 -2.38 -11.21 6.26
C CYS A 114 -3.31 -11.80 5.17
N SER A 115 -2.80 -12.06 3.96
CA SER A 115 -3.56 -12.74 2.90
C SER A 115 -3.73 -14.26 3.10
N ALA A 116 -2.93 -14.88 3.98
CA ALA A 116 -2.82 -16.32 4.17
C ALA A 116 -3.34 -16.78 5.55
N LEU A 117 -4.20 -15.99 6.18
CA LEU A 117 -4.78 -16.26 7.50
C LEU A 117 -5.54 -17.58 7.56
N SER A 118 -6.28 -17.91 6.50
CA SER A 118 -7.09 -19.14 6.43
C SER A 118 -6.25 -20.41 6.28
N THR A 119 -5.00 -20.29 5.84
CA THR A 119 -4.06 -21.40 5.67
C THR A 119 -3.03 -21.48 6.81
N ALA A 120 -3.23 -20.68 7.86
CA ALA A 120 -2.35 -20.66 9.02
C ALA A 120 -2.35 -22.02 9.72
N VAL A 121 -1.16 -22.59 9.89
CA VAL A 121 -0.95 -23.83 10.63
C VAL A 121 -0.09 -23.57 11.85
N CYS A 122 -0.33 -24.34 12.91
CA CYS A 122 0.50 -24.28 14.11
C CYS A 122 1.86 -24.92 13.82
N GLY A 123 2.95 -24.18 14.11
CA GLY A 123 4.31 -24.69 14.03
C GLY A 123 4.80 -25.42 15.28
N GLU A 124 4.03 -25.36 16.36
CA GLU A 124 4.41 -25.96 17.65
C GLU A 124 4.25 -27.48 17.66
N ARG A 125 5.02 -28.15 18.53
CA ARG A 125 4.87 -29.59 18.78
C ARG A 125 3.63 -29.87 19.63
N CYS A 126 3.04 -31.06 19.47
CA CYS A 126 1.93 -31.45 20.34
C CYS A 126 2.43 -31.67 21.78
N GLU A 127 1.75 -31.09 22.77
CA GLU A 127 2.10 -31.22 24.20
C GLU A 127 1.55 -32.50 24.84
N LYS A 128 0.72 -33.29 24.12
CA LYS A 128 0.13 -34.51 24.66
C LYS A 128 1.18 -35.60 24.87
N MET A 129 1.08 -36.27 26.02
CA MET A 129 1.85 -37.45 26.36
C MET A 129 1.10 -38.72 25.93
N LEU A 130 1.81 -39.64 25.29
CA LEU A 130 1.28 -40.94 24.87
C LEU A 130 1.19 -41.89 26.07
N LYS A 131 0.45 -43.00 25.92
CA LYS A 131 0.32 -44.04 26.97
C LYS A 131 1.66 -44.62 27.42
N CYS A 132 2.67 -44.59 26.54
CA CYS A 132 4.03 -45.03 26.85
C CYS A 132 4.85 -44.01 27.65
N GLY A 133 4.28 -42.85 28.00
CA GLY A 133 4.96 -41.79 28.74
C GLY A 133 5.86 -40.89 27.90
N HIS A 134 5.87 -41.03 26.57
CA HIS A 134 6.63 -40.15 25.66
C HIS A 134 5.75 -39.04 25.07
N GLN A 135 6.36 -37.90 24.75
CA GLN A 135 5.67 -36.80 24.09
C GLN A 135 5.28 -37.18 22.66
N CYS A 136 4.09 -36.75 22.23
CA CYS A 136 3.64 -36.93 20.86
C CYS A 136 4.61 -36.29 19.85
N SER A 137 5.01 -37.07 18.84
CA SER A 137 5.94 -36.61 17.79
C SER A 137 5.29 -35.78 16.68
N ASN A 138 3.96 -35.66 16.68
CA ASN A 138 3.23 -34.90 15.67
C ASN A 138 3.14 -33.41 16.04
N GLY A 139 2.98 -32.56 15.02
CA GLY A 139 2.71 -31.13 15.20
C GLY A 139 1.34 -30.86 15.82
N CYS A 140 1.22 -29.72 16.49
CA CYS A 140 -0.01 -29.26 17.11
C CYS A 140 -1.13 -29.07 16.06
N GLY A 141 -2.36 -29.48 16.39
CA GLY A 141 -3.49 -29.50 15.47
C GLY A 141 -3.57 -30.73 14.55
N LYS A 142 -2.53 -31.59 14.49
CA LYS A 142 -2.59 -32.89 13.81
C LYS A 142 -3.12 -33.99 14.74
N PRO A 143 -3.74 -35.06 14.19
CA PRO A 143 -4.09 -36.23 14.99
C PRO A 143 -2.85 -36.80 15.68
N CYS A 144 -2.97 -37.14 16.96
CA CYS A 144 -1.85 -37.66 17.73
C CYS A 144 -1.44 -39.05 17.23
N ALA A 145 -0.14 -39.33 17.24
CA ALA A 145 0.36 -40.66 16.95
C ALA A 145 -0.07 -41.62 18.08
N ASN A 146 -0.41 -42.86 17.74
CA ASN A 146 -0.70 -43.89 18.73
C ASN A 146 0.55 -44.64 19.22
N VAL A 147 1.70 -44.41 18.56
CA VAL A 147 2.97 -45.10 18.78
C VAL A 147 4.09 -44.03 18.86
N CYS A 148 4.93 -44.11 19.89
CA CYS A 148 6.17 -43.31 20.02
C CYS A 148 7.17 -43.72 18.92
N ARG A 149 7.99 -42.79 18.40
CA ARG A 149 9.10 -43.09 17.47
C ARG A 149 10.45 -43.27 18.17
N GLU A 150 10.44 -43.32 19.50
CA GLU A 150 11.68 -43.46 20.28
C GLU A 150 12.16 -44.90 20.24
N VAL A 151 13.45 -45.07 19.92
CA VAL A 151 14.11 -46.37 19.72
C VAL A 151 14.15 -47.23 21.00
N TRP A 152 13.97 -46.60 22.17
CA TRP A 152 14.03 -47.23 23.50
C TRP A 152 12.66 -47.29 24.20
N CYS A 153 11.57 -47.28 23.43
CA CYS A 153 10.21 -47.27 23.97
C CYS A 153 9.72 -48.69 24.26
N PHE A 154 9.99 -49.22 25.46
CA PHE A 154 9.63 -50.60 25.89
C PHE A 154 8.12 -50.92 25.84
N ILE A 155 7.25 -49.90 25.83
CA ILE A 155 5.79 -50.05 25.82
C ILE A 155 5.22 -50.17 24.40
N CYS A 156 5.90 -49.64 23.38
CA CYS A 156 5.40 -49.63 22.00
C CYS A 156 6.26 -50.43 21.01
N CYS A 157 7.51 -50.75 21.37
CA CYS A 157 8.28 -51.75 20.64
C CYS A 157 7.73 -53.14 21.00
N THR A 158 6.76 -53.63 20.22
CA THR A 158 6.64 -55.08 20.07
C THR A 158 7.92 -55.56 19.39
N CYS A 159 8.65 -56.48 20.04
CA CYS A 159 9.91 -57.05 19.56
C CYS A 159 9.88 -57.35 18.05
N PHE A 160 10.90 -56.88 17.32
CA PHE A 160 11.29 -57.49 16.05
C PHE A 160 11.94 -58.85 16.30
#